data_AF-A0AAV9PDX3-F1
#
_entry.id   AF-A0AAV9PDX3-F1
#
_cell.length_a   1.000
_cell.length_b   1.000
_cell.length_c   1.000
_cell.angle_alpha   90.00
_cell.angle_beta   90.00
_cell.angle_gamma   90.00
#
_symmetry.space_group_name_H-M   'P 1'
#
loop_
_entity.id
_entity.type
_entity.pdbx_description
1 polymer ?
#
loop_
_entity_poly.entity_id
_entity_poly.type
_entity_poly.pdbx_seq_one_letter_code
_entity_poly.pdbx_strand_id
1 'polypeptide(L)'
;MRAKRQIDEALACDEGLIVFLRPLDPEVTEGVDFRVFVPPPLKADNDFKDRQIMLVVAENAVKSALQVVPVIAAAAKAGGTFDGLRLHGFTMDVVVKKGAPEAQLVEINPFDAMSPCGSCLFHWLENCNQLYGLEDKIVVHLSEESR
;
A
#
# COMPACT_ATOMS: atom_id res chain seq x y z
N MET A 1 -22.52 -2.07 -9.66
CA MET A 1 -22.84 -3.50 -9.78
C MET A 1 -21.77 -4.44 -9.21
N ARG A 2 -20.46 -4.09 -9.21
CA ARG A 2 -19.38 -4.97 -8.73
C ARG A 2 -19.34 -5.16 -7.19
N ALA A 3 -19.52 -4.08 -6.43
CA ALA A 3 -19.51 -4.09 -4.95
C ALA A 3 -20.62 -4.96 -4.33
N LYS A 4 -21.86 -4.86 -4.84
CA LYS A 4 -22.98 -5.70 -4.37
C LYS A 4 -22.66 -7.19 -4.54
N ARG A 5 -22.09 -7.58 -5.69
CA ARG A 5 -21.73 -8.97 -5.97
C ARG A 5 -20.65 -9.49 -5.02
N GLN A 6 -19.63 -8.69 -4.71
CA GLN A 6 -18.58 -9.06 -3.77
C GLN A 6 -19.12 -9.22 -2.34
N ILE A 7 -20.07 -8.36 -1.95
CA ILE A 7 -20.77 -8.50 -0.66
C ILE A 7 -21.62 -9.77 -0.64
N ASP A 8 -22.40 -10.03 -1.69
CA ASP A 8 -23.22 -11.24 -1.79
C ASP A 8 -22.35 -12.52 -1.77
N GLU A 9 -21.20 -12.51 -2.46
CA GLU A 9 -20.20 -13.60 -2.46
C GLU A 9 -19.57 -13.79 -1.07
N ALA A 10 -19.20 -12.71 -0.39
CA ALA A 10 -18.62 -12.78 0.95
C ALA A 10 -19.63 -13.25 2.01
N LEU A 11 -20.90 -12.84 1.89
CA LEU A 11 -22.00 -13.30 2.76
C LEU A 11 -22.35 -14.78 2.52
N ALA A 12 -22.04 -15.32 1.35
CA ALA A 12 -22.21 -16.73 1.03
C ALA A 12 -21.05 -17.61 1.52
N CYS A 13 -19.98 -17.02 2.05
CA CYS A 13 -18.82 -17.73 2.58
C CYS A 13 -18.99 -18.00 4.09
N ASP A 14 -18.78 -19.24 4.52
CA ASP A 14 -18.97 -19.66 5.93
C ASP A 14 -17.93 -19.05 6.90
N GLU A 15 -16.91 -18.36 6.39
CA GLU A 15 -15.85 -17.73 7.21
C GLU A 15 -16.32 -16.45 7.93
N GLY A 16 -17.53 -15.97 7.63
CA GLY A 16 -18.11 -14.79 8.26
C GLY A 16 -17.52 -13.47 7.73
N LEU A 17 -18.35 -12.42 7.73
CA LEU A 17 -17.95 -11.10 7.27
C LEU A 17 -17.57 -10.21 8.46
N ILE A 18 -16.34 -9.70 8.47
CA ILE A 18 -15.92 -8.66 9.42
C ILE A 18 -16.15 -7.30 8.78
N VAL A 19 -16.99 -6.47 9.43
CA VAL A 19 -17.28 -5.11 8.98
C VAL A 19 -16.51 -4.11 9.84
N PHE A 20 -15.61 -3.35 9.21
CA PHE A 20 -14.91 -2.24 9.85
C PHE A 20 -15.60 -0.92 9.48
N LEU A 21 -16.03 -0.16 10.49
CA LEU A 21 -16.60 1.17 10.31
C LEU A 21 -15.60 2.20 10.83
N ARG A 22 -14.98 2.94 9.91
CA ARG A 22 -14.15 4.10 10.25
C ARG A 22 -15.03 5.36 10.26
N PRO A 23 -14.95 6.22 11.29
CA PRO A 23 -15.60 7.52 11.25
C PRO A 23 -15.18 8.30 10.01
N LEU A 24 -16.13 9.03 9.40
CA LEU A 24 -15.82 9.93 8.30
C LEU A 24 -14.84 11.00 8.79
N ASP A 25 -13.69 11.08 8.12
CA ASP A 25 -12.67 12.09 8.37
C ASP A 25 -12.64 13.09 7.21
N PRO A 26 -13.16 14.32 7.39
CA PRO A 26 -13.22 15.30 6.32
C PRO A 26 -11.82 15.73 5.86
N GLU A 27 -10.81 15.68 6.73
CA GLU A 27 -9.44 16.05 6.37
C GLU A 27 -8.77 15.02 5.46
N VAL A 28 -9.20 13.75 5.53
CA VAL A 28 -8.79 12.71 4.57
C VAL A 28 -9.41 13.00 3.21
N THR A 29 -10.67 13.42 3.17
CA THR A 29 -11.39 13.76 1.94
C THR A 29 -10.74 14.93 1.20
N GLU A 30 -10.18 15.89 1.93
CA GLU A 30 -9.47 17.05 1.38
C GLU A 30 -7.95 16.83 1.22
N GLY A 31 -7.47 15.63 1.57
CA GLY A 31 -6.07 15.25 1.49
C GLY A 31 -5.64 14.79 0.10
N VAL A 32 -4.37 14.40 -0.02
CA VAL A 32 -3.84 13.75 -1.22
C VAL A 32 -3.49 12.31 -0.88
N ASP A 33 -4.09 11.38 -1.62
CA ASP A 33 -3.87 9.95 -1.47
C ASP A 33 -2.68 9.47 -2.31
N PHE A 34 -1.86 8.61 -1.72
CA PHE A 34 -0.73 7.98 -2.37
C PHE A 34 -0.73 6.48 -2.11
N ARG A 35 -0.38 5.70 -3.14
CA ARG A 35 -0.09 4.27 -3.00
C ARG A 35 1.41 4.05 -2.96
N VAL A 36 1.87 3.38 -1.92
CA VAL A 36 3.27 2.99 -1.74
C VAL A 36 3.42 1.50 -2.03
N PHE A 37 4.44 1.14 -2.78
CA PHE A 37 4.73 -0.25 -3.12
C PHE A 37 5.88 -0.77 -2.25
N VAL A 38 5.63 -1.88 -1.54
CA VAL A 38 6.60 -2.56 -0.68
C VAL A 38 6.79 -3.99 -1.21
N PRO A 39 7.64 -4.18 -2.23
CA PRO A 39 7.79 -5.47 -2.90
C PRO A 39 8.32 -6.55 -1.94
N PRO A 40 8.10 -7.84 -2.28
CA PRO A 40 8.77 -8.93 -1.61
C PRO A 40 10.29 -8.83 -1.80
N PRO A 41 11.09 -9.34 -0.85
CA PRO A 41 12.53 -9.28 -0.96
C PRO A 41 12.98 -10.18 -2.13
N LEU A 42 13.78 -9.62 -3.04
CA LEU A 42 14.35 -10.36 -4.17
C LEU A 42 15.38 -11.42 -3.74
N LYS A 43 15.88 -11.33 -2.49
CA LYS A 43 16.79 -12.30 -1.86
C LYS A 43 16.29 -12.66 -0.48
N ALA A 44 16.39 -13.94 -0.11
CA ALA A 44 15.83 -14.52 1.10
C ALA A 44 16.28 -13.84 2.41
N ASP A 45 17.41 -13.14 2.43
CA ASP A 45 18.01 -12.53 3.64
C ASP A 45 17.84 -11.00 3.73
N ASN A 46 17.23 -10.33 2.75
CA ASN A 46 17.04 -8.88 2.84
C ASN A 46 15.92 -8.57 3.84
N ASP A 47 16.27 -7.94 4.95
CA ASP A 47 15.30 -7.40 5.90
C ASP A 47 14.55 -6.21 5.28
N PHE A 48 13.41 -5.81 5.86
CA PHE A 48 12.67 -4.61 5.43
C PHE A 48 13.52 -3.33 5.40
N LYS A 49 14.70 -3.35 6.06
CA LYS A 49 15.67 -2.27 6.11
C LYS A 49 16.41 -2.02 4.79
N ASP A 50 16.58 -3.06 3.96
CA ASP A 50 17.23 -2.97 2.64
C ASP A 50 16.21 -2.79 1.50
N ARG A 51 14.92 -2.64 1.85
CA ARG A 51 13.89 -2.36 0.85
C ARG A 51 14.04 -0.90 0.42
N GLN A 52 14.34 -0.70 -0.86
CA GLN A 52 14.01 0.54 -1.52
C GLN A 52 12.50 0.72 -1.40
N ILE A 53 12.09 1.50 -0.43
CA ILE A 53 10.72 1.97 -0.31
C ILE A 53 10.50 2.88 -1.52
N MET A 54 9.90 2.30 -2.56
CA MET A 54 9.56 3.01 -3.80
C MET A 54 8.37 3.89 -3.47
N LEU A 55 8.63 5.18 -3.32
CA LEU A 55 7.63 6.08 -2.79
C LEU A 55 7.33 7.33 -3.61
N VAL A 56 6.02 7.48 -3.70
CA VAL A 56 5.20 8.45 -4.39
C VAL A 56 5.26 9.83 -3.69
N VAL A 57 5.35 10.86 -4.51
CA VAL A 57 4.98 12.29 -4.33
C VAL A 57 4.87 12.82 -2.89
N ALA A 58 5.62 13.90 -2.64
CA ALA A 58 5.73 14.62 -1.36
C ALA A 58 6.59 13.87 -0.34
N GLU A 59 7.74 14.46 0.01
CA GLU A 59 8.68 13.94 1.00
C GLU A 59 8.00 13.45 2.30
N ASN A 60 6.88 14.06 2.67
CA ASN A 60 6.10 13.70 3.86
C ASN A 60 5.49 12.29 3.73
N ALA A 61 4.95 11.92 2.57
CA ALA A 61 4.47 10.56 2.33
C ALA A 61 5.63 9.56 2.45
N VAL A 62 6.79 9.91 1.87
CA VAL A 62 8.00 9.07 1.88
C VAL A 62 8.46 8.80 3.31
N LYS A 63 8.68 9.89 4.06
CA LYS A 63 9.11 9.86 5.46
C LYS A 63 8.13 9.08 6.32
N SER A 64 6.83 9.27 6.11
CA SER A 64 5.80 8.60 6.91
C SER A 64 5.77 7.10 6.63
N ALA A 65 5.82 6.66 5.37
CA ALA A 65 5.85 5.23 5.09
C ALA A 65 7.13 4.56 5.60
N LEU A 66 8.28 5.23 5.51
CA LEU A 66 9.53 4.75 6.12
C LEU A 66 9.38 4.51 7.63
N GLN A 67 8.58 5.31 8.32
CA GLN A 67 8.27 5.14 9.74
C GLN A 67 7.20 4.08 9.99
N VAL A 68 6.22 3.94 9.09
CA VAL A 68 5.08 3.02 9.22
C VAL A 68 5.47 1.56 8.90
N VAL A 69 6.34 1.32 7.91
CA VAL A 69 6.76 -0.05 7.52
C VAL A 69 7.29 -0.87 8.72
N PRO A 70 8.20 -0.35 9.58
CA PRO A 70 8.63 -1.06 10.79
C PRO A 70 7.50 -1.38 11.76
N VAL A 71 6.49 -0.51 11.89
CA VAL A 71 5.33 -0.72 12.77
C VAL A 71 4.45 -1.85 12.23
N ILE A 72 4.18 -1.86 10.92
CA ILE A 72 3.46 -2.95 10.25
C ILE A 72 4.21 -4.27 10.45
N ALA A 73 5.52 -4.27 10.21
CA ALA A 73 6.36 -5.45 10.42
C ALA A 73 6.31 -5.97 11.87
N ALA A 74 6.35 -5.08 12.87
CA ALA A 74 6.23 -5.45 14.27
C ALA A 74 4.85 -6.03 14.61
N ALA A 75 3.78 -5.42 14.12
CA ALA A 75 2.41 -5.91 14.30
C ALA A 75 2.22 -7.30 13.65
N ALA A 76 2.73 -7.49 12.43
CA ALA A 76 2.67 -8.78 11.74
C ALA A 76 3.47 -9.87 12.47
N LYS A 77 4.62 -9.52 13.08
CA LYS A 77 5.38 -10.45 13.95
C LYS A 77 4.57 -10.85 15.17
N ALA A 78 3.95 -9.89 15.85
CA ALA A 78 3.12 -10.16 17.01
C ALA A 78 1.89 -11.03 16.67
N GLY A 79 1.33 -10.86 15.47
CA GLY A 79 0.20 -11.63 14.96
C GLY A 79 0.55 -12.95 14.26
N GLY A 80 1.84 -13.29 14.13
CA GLY A 80 2.28 -14.52 13.44
C GLY A 80 2.10 -14.53 11.92
N THR A 81 1.87 -13.36 11.29
CA THR A 81 1.64 -13.21 9.84
C THR A 81 2.85 -12.64 9.09
N PHE A 82 3.94 -12.37 9.80
CA PHE A 82 5.13 -11.72 9.25
C PHE A 82 5.74 -12.44 8.05
N ASP A 83 5.82 -13.77 8.09
CA ASP A 83 6.44 -14.53 7.00
C ASP A 83 5.64 -14.43 5.70
N GLY A 84 4.31 -14.49 5.78
CA GLY A 84 3.44 -14.27 4.62
C GLY A 84 3.55 -12.84 4.09
N LEU A 85 3.50 -11.84 4.97
CA LEU A 85 3.66 -10.43 4.59
C LEU A 85 5.04 -10.17 3.95
N ARG A 86 6.10 -10.81 4.47
CA ARG A 86 7.45 -10.73 3.92
C ARG A 86 7.52 -11.40 2.55
N LEU A 87 6.99 -12.61 2.42
CA LEU A 87 7.08 -13.44 1.22
C LEU A 87 6.36 -12.82 0.03
N HIS A 88 5.21 -12.20 0.25
CA HIS A 88 4.39 -11.66 -0.83
C HIS A 88 4.63 -10.16 -1.06
N GLY A 89 5.15 -9.43 -0.07
CA GLY A 89 5.13 -7.96 -0.12
C GLY A 89 3.71 -7.42 0.03
N PHE A 90 3.58 -6.10 -0.01
CA PHE A 90 2.29 -5.43 0.09
C PHE A 90 2.35 -4.03 -0.55
N THR A 91 1.19 -3.44 -0.78
CA THR A 91 1.04 -2.01 -1.02
C THR A 91 0.36 -1.38 0.19
N MET A 92 0.62 -0.09 0.42
CA MET A 92 -0.09 0.67 1.44
C MET A 92 -0.64 1.95 0.82
N ASP A 93 -1.85 2.30 1.18
CA ASP A 93 -2.42 3.59 0.85
C ASP A 93 -2.20 4.54 2.03
N VAL A 94 -1.65 5.70 1.74
CA VAL A 94 -1.39 6.76 2.71
C VAL A 94 -2.03 8.05 2.25
N VAL A 95 -2.54 8.84 3.19
CA VAL A 95 -3.10 10.16 2.91
C VAL A 95 -2.26 11.24 3.56
N VAL A 96 -1.84 12.23 2.78
CA VAL A 96 -1.24 13.47 3.31
C VAL A 96 -2.36 14.49 3.46
N LYS A 97 -2.77 14.74 4.70
CA LYS A 97 -3.78 15.75 5.03
C LYS A 97 -3.24 17.16 4.78
N LYS A 98 -4.12 18.09 4.42
CA LYS A 98 -3.76 19.49 4.20
C LYS A 98 -3.15 20.11 5.47
N GLY A 99 -1.93 20.63 5.35
CA GLY A 99 -1.22 21.25 6.47
C GLY A 99 -0.64 20.27 7.50
N ALA A 100 -0.82 18.96 7.32
CA ALA A 100 -0.21 17.97 8.19
C ALA A 100 1.24 17.67 7.77
N PRO A 101 2.17 17.55 8.74
CA PRO A 101 3.56 17.20 8.44
C PRO A 101 3.74 15.71 8.10
N GLU A 102 2.80 14.87 8.50
CA GLU A 102 2.88 13.41 8.40
C GLU A 102 1.68 12.85 7.64
N ALA A 103 1.92 11.78 6.89
CA ALA A 103 0.90 11.00 6.21
C ALA A 103 0.27 9.99 7.17
N GLN A 104 -1.00 9.66 6.95
CA GLN A 104 -1.71 8.64 7.70
C GLN A 104 -1.87 7.37 6.88
N LEU A 105 -1.63 6.20 7.48
CA LEU A 105 -1.94 4.90 6.87
C LEU A 105 -3.47 4.74 6.76
N VAL A 106 -3.93 4.35 5.57
CA VAL A 106 -5.35 4.15 5.26
C VAL A 106 -5.65 2.67 5.08
N GLU A 107 -4.87 1.99 4.24
CA GLU A 107 -5.12 0.59 3.85
C GLU A 107 -3.80 -0.15 3.60
N ILE A 108 -3.79 -1.46 3.82
CA ILE A 108 -2.73 -2.38 3.37
C ILE A 108 -3.37 -3.37 2.39
N ASN A 109 -2.75 -3.51 1.22
CA ASN A 109 -3.25 -4.30 0.11
C ASN A 109 -2.20 -5.34 -0.34
N PRO A 110 -2.60 -6.47 -0.93
CA PRO A 110 -1.64 -7.43 -1.49
C PRO A 110 -0.80 -6.82 -2.62
N PHE A 111 0.49 -7.14 -2.67
CA PHE A 111 1.38 -6.80 -3.79
C PHE A 111 1.30 -7.91 -4.84
N ASP A 112 0.41 -7.75 -5.82
CA ASP A 112 0.23 -8.72 -6.90
C ASP A 112 -0.39 -8.08 -8.14
N ALA A 113 0.12 -8.43 -9.33
CA ALA A 113 -0.47 -8.07 -10.62
C ALA A 113 -1.87 -8.65 -10.81
N MET A 114 -2.16 -9.76 -10.14
CA MET A 114 -3.47 -10.42 -10.12
C MET A 114 -4.39 -9.89 -9.01
N SER A 115 -3.89 -9.01 -8.14
CA SER A 115 -4.70 -8.38 -7.10
C SER A 115 -5.77 -7.48 -7.71
N PRO A 116 -7.01 -7.50 -7.20
CA PRO A 116 -8.06 -6.58 -7.63
C PRO A 116 -7.76 -5.11 -7.28
N CYS A 117 -6.75 -4.85 -6.44
CA CYS A 117 -6.46 -3.52 -5.91
C CYS A 117 -5.87 -2.56 -6.96
N GLY A 118 -5.40 -3.06 -8.11
CA GLY A 118 -4.84 -2.24 -9.20
C GLY A 118 -3.50 -1.58 -8.88
N SER A 119 -2.80 -1.10 -9.90
CA SER A 119 -1.46 -0.48 -9.81
C SER A 119 -1.46 1.04 -10.00
N CYS A 120 -2.65 1.67 -9.99
CA CYS A 120 -2.82 3.10 -10.21
C CYS A 120 -2.17 3.56 -11.53
N LEU A 121 -1.15 4.42 -11.47
CA LEU A 121 -0.43 4.97 -12.61
C LEU A 121 0.72 4.09 -13.11
N PHE A 122 0.97 2.96 -12.46
CA PHE A 122 1.96 1.99 -12.90
C PHE A 122 1.28 0.88 -13.71
N HIS A 123 2.00 0.35 -14.69
CA HIS A 123 1.64 -0.88 -15.37
C HIS A 123 2.54 -2.02 -14.86
N TRP A 124 1.94 -3.09 -14.32
CA TRP A 124 2.68 -4.16 -13.65
C TRP A 124 3.80 -4.79 -14.47
N LEU A 125 3.61 -4.94 -15.79
CA LEU A 125 4.61 -5.53 -16.68
C LEU A 125 5.64 -4.52 -17.19
N GLU A 126 5.21 -3.30 -17.50
CA GLU A 126 6.10 -2.28 -18.08
C GLU A 126 6.98 -1.63 -17.02
N ASN A 127 6.46 -1.51 -15.79
CA ASN A 127 7.16 -0.94 -14.64
C ASN A 127 7.65 -2.01 -13.67
N CYS A 128 7.78 -3.28 -14.07
CA CYS A 128 8.12 -4.37 -13.16
C CYS A 128 9.45 -4.13 -12.44
N ASN A 129 10.49 -3.65 -13.13
CA ASN A 129 11.76 -3.34 -12.50
C ASN A 129 11.63 -2.27 -11.42
N GLN A 130 10.82 -1.24 -11.67
CA GLN A 130 10.55 -0.17 -10.70
C GLN A 130 9.77 -0.72 -9.49
N LEU A 131 8.68 -1.45 -9.75
CA LEU A 131 7.81 -1.99 -8.70
C LEU A 131 8.54 -2.98 -7.79
N TYR A 132 9.51 -3.71 -8.32
CA TYR A 132 10.31 -4.68 -7.57
C TYR A 132 11.62 -4.10 -6.99
N GLY A 133 11.88 -2.80 -7.15
CA GLY A 133 13.09 -2.17 -6.61
C GLY A 133 14.38 -2.66 -7.26
N LEU A 134 14.32 -2.92 -8.57
CA LEU A 134 15.49 -3.28 -9.41
C LEU A 134 16.18 -2.05 -10.02
N GLU A 135 15.69 -0.84 -9.74
CA GLU A 135 16.24 0.44 -10.21
C GLU A 135 16.81 1.25 -9.05
N ASP A 136 17.88 2.01 -9.28
CA ASP A 136 18.56 2.77 -8.21
C ASP A 136 17.79 4.02 -7.75
N LYS A 137 16.65 4.32 -8.39
CA LYS A 137 15.89 5.56 -8.16
C LYS A 137 14.46 5.25 -7.79
N ILE A 138 13.95 6.01 -6.83
CA ILE A 138 12.53 6.07 -6.53
C ILE A 138 11.82 6.84 -7.65
N VAL A 139 10.82 6.20 -8.27
CA VAL A 139 10.03 6.77 -9.37
C VAL A 139 8.67 7.21 -8.85
N VAL A 140 8.26 8.40 -9.28
CA VAL A 140 7.03 9.06 -8.86
C VAL A 140 6.18 9.38 -10.08
N HIS A 141 4.96 8.87 -10.10
CA HIS A 141 3.97 9.20 -11.13
C HIS A 141 2.88 10.08 -10.52
N LEU A 142 2.63 11.21 -11.17
CA LEU A 142 1.54 12.13 -10.88
C LEU A 142 0.58 12.12 -12.06
N SER A 143 -0.72 12.04 -11.78
CA SER A 143 -1.69 12.37 -12.80
C SER A 143 -1.58 13.86 -13.08
N GLU A 144 -1.42 14.25 -14.34
CA GLU A 144 -1.65 15.63 -14.72
C GLU A 144 -3.12 15.97 -14.42
N GLU A 145 -3.38 17.12 -13.80
CA GLU A 145 -4.75 17.62 -13.70
C GLU A 145 -5.33 17.72 -15.11
N SER A 146 -6.53 17.17 -15.30
CA SER A 146 -7.29 17.38 -16.52
C SER A 146 -7.57 18.88 -16.60
N ARG A 147 -6.85 19.59 -17.47
CA ARG A 147 -7.06 21.02 -17.71
C ARG A 147 -8.46 21.30 -18.25
#